data_AF-A0A6A6CSZ4-F1
#
_entry.id   AF-A0A6A6CSZ4-F1
#
_cell.length_a   1.000
_cell.length_b   1.000
_cell.length_c   1.000
_cell.angle_alpha   90.00
_cell.angle_beta   90.00
_cell.angle_gamma   90.00
#
_symmetry.space_group_name_H-M   'P 1'
#
loop_
_entity.id
_entity.type
_entity.pdbx_description
1 polymer ?
#
loop_
_entity_poly.entity_id
_entity_poly.type
_entity_poly.pdbx_seq_one_letter_code
_entity_poly.pdbx_strand_id
1 'polypeptide(L)'
;MPRNNHPGAAEMPSTPTTNNIISSAMDAPRDDTAANGHSADANDHHHFRFLDLPAELRNRIYSYATARKSGDLGGFRIPGIAQVSKQIRKELLPILFAENIFLCQVSSDLLTPHYRRHGNPCRDYQRTRGFAGKLDFQGVVSVLLQSADGESALFRNITFQVYEAHVHDTHVHDGVHLTQWHQHQHFYGFFDLHLAVAGKKLDISVEETPLHPRHRCDENLPLLRRTTLIQVEDIDEAVDRAIQVARGIEGRDGFKGFTLKDLKEVAWGFRFPDE
;
A
#
# COMPACT_ATOMS: atom_id res chain seq x y z
N MET A 1 -35.64 -22.90 39.26
CA MET A 1 -35.86 -23.07 37.80
C MET A 1 -36.90 -22.04 37.34
N PRO A 2 -36.49 -20.90 36.78
CA PRO A 2 -37.34 -20.13 35.89
C PRO A 2 -36.75 -20.09 34.47
N ARG A 3 -37.62 -20.34 33.48
CA ARG A 3 -37.33 -20.28 32.04
C ARG A 3 -37.24 -18.81 31.61
N ASN A 4 -36.13 -18.42 31.01
CA ASN A 4 -35.99 -17.14 30.33
C ASN A 4 -36.40 -17.28 28.85
N ASN A 5 -37.38 -16.47 28.47
CA ASN A 5 -37.88 -16.33 27.11
C ASN A 5 -36.86 -15.59 26.24
N HIS A 6 -36.59 -16.12 25.04
CA HIS A 6 -35.91 -15.43 23.95
C HIS A 6 -36.89 -14.48 23.23
N PRO A 7 -36.52 -13.22 22.98
CA PRO A 7 -37.24 -12.38 22.04
C PRO A 7 -36.79 -12.69 20.60
N GLY A 8 -37.78 -12.73 19.70
CA GLY A 8 -37.69 -13.20 18.33
C GLY A 8 -36.81 -12.36 17.41
N ALA A 9 -36.23 -13.05 16.44
CA ALA A 9 -35.55 -12.48 15.29
C ALA A 9 -36.59 -11.78 14.39
N ALA A 10 -36.39 -10.49 14.15
CA ALA A 10 -37.12 -9.75 13.14
C ALA A 10 -36.51 -10.07 11.76
N GLU A 11 -37.33 -10.66 10.89
CA GLU A 11 -37.03 -10.85 9.47
C GLU A 11 -36.93 -9.48 8.78
N MET A 12 -35.78 -9.20 8.17
CA MET A 12 -35.55 -8.02 7.35
C MET A 12 -35.94 -8.32 5.89
N PRO A 13 -36.61 -7.39 5.19
CA PRO A 13 -37.07 -7.59 3.83
C PRO A 13 -35.90 -7.58 2.83
N SER A 14 -35.87 -8.62 2.00
CA SER A 14 -34.99 -8.77 0.84
C SER A 14 -35.22 -7.66 -0.20
N THR A 15 -34.17 -6.92 -0.54
CA THR A 15 -34.18 -5.95 -1.64
C THR A 15 -34.04 -6.64 -3.01
N PRO A 16 -34.70 -6.13 -4.06
CA PRO A 16 -34.72 -6.78 -5.37
C PRO A 16 -33.43 -6.55 -6.17
N THR A 17 -32.89 -7.66 -6.68
CA THR A 17 -31.84 -7.74 -7.71
C THR A 17 -32.28 -7.01 -8.98
N THR A 18 -31.58 -5.94 -9.35
CA THR A 18 -31.79 -5.25 -10.62
C THR A 18 -30.94 -5.91 -11.70
N ASN A 19 -31.56 -6.75 -12.52
CA ASN A 19 -30.96 -7.31 -13.74
C ASN A 19 -30.99 -6.24 -14.84
N ASN A 20 -29.82 -5.76 -15.25
CA ASN A 20 -29.70 -4.92 -16.45
C ASN A 20 -29.73 -5.80 -17.70
N ILE A 21 -30.88 -5.76 -18.37
CA ILE A 21 -31.12 -6.25 -19.73
C ILE A 21 -30.64 -5.14 -20.68
N ILE A 22 -29.58 -5.41 -21.45
CA ILE A 22 -29.23 -4.57 -22.61
C ILE A 22 -29.89 -5.22 -23.83
N SER A 23 -31.06 -4.70 -24.19
CA SER A 23 -31.74 -5.00 -25.45
C SER A 23 -31.05 -4.30 -26.62
N SER A 24 -30.77 -5.12 -27.62
CA SER A 24 -30.60 -4.78 -29.02
C SER A 24 -31.71 -3.86 -29.54
N ALA A 25 -31.35 -2.79 -30.25
CA ALA A 25 -32.28 -2.00 -31.05
C ALA A 25 -31.60 -1.39 -32.28
N MET A 26 -31.95 -2.00 -33.42
CA MET A 26 -32.33 -1.39 -34.70
C MET A 26 -31.36 -0.47 -35.43
N ASP A 27 -30.83 -1.06 -36.51
CA ASP A 27 -30.50 -0.41 -37.77
C ASP A 27 -31.62 0.51 -38.30
N ALA A 28 -31.23 1.70 -38.75
CA ALA A 28 -31.95 2.45 -39.78
C ALA A 28 -30.93 3.12 -40.71
N PRO A 29 -31.08 3.00 -42.04
CA PRO A 29 -30.20 3.65 -43.00
C PRO A 29 -30.63 5.11 -43.17
N ARG A 30 -29.68 6.04 -43.14
CA ARG A 30 -29.89 7.43 -43.56
C ARG A 30 -29.08 7.71 -44.80
N ASP A 31 -29.86 8.07 -45.82
CA ASP A 31 -29.50 8.36 -47.19
C ASP A 31 -28.74 9.69 -47.32
N ASP A 32 -28.01 9.76 -48.43
CA ASP A 32 -26.97 10.70 -48.78
C ASP A 32 -27.45 12.13 -49.08
N THR A 33 -26.46 13.01 -49.21
CA THR A 33 -26.39 14.16 -50.13
C THR A 33 -26.54 15.55 -49.50
N ALA A 34 -25.43 16.26 -49.32
CA ALA A 34 -25.09 17.41 -50.17
C ALA A 34 -23.75 18.04 -49.77
N ALA A 35 -22.92 18.24 -50.78
CA ALA A 35 -21.65 18.92 -50.73
C ALA A 35 -21.77 20.39 -50.30
N ASN A 36 -20.84 20.84 -49.47
CA ASN A 36 -20.42 22.24 -49.46
C ASN A 36 -18.93 22.32 -49.12
N GLY A 37 -18.15 22.74 -50.13
CA GLY A 37 -16.72 22.94 -50.00
C GLY A 37 -16.41 24.07 -49.01
N HIS A 38 -15.60 23.75 -48.01
CA HIS A 38 -14.80 24.70 -47.26
C HIS A 38 -13.37 24.15 -47.21
N SER A 39 -12.50 24.83 -47.96
CA SER A 39 -11.08 25.08 -47.70
C SER A 39 -10.33 24.05 -46.85
N ALA A 40 -9.41 23.38 -47.52
CA ALA A 40 -8.28 22.68 -46.95
C ALA A 40 -7.48 23.57 -45.98
N ASP A 41 -7.68 23.36 -44.68
CA ASP A 41 -6.71 23.62 -43.60
C ASP A 41 -7.13 22.92 -42.28
N ALA A 42 -7.84 21.79 -42.37
CA ALA A 42 -8.48 21.13 -41.23
C ALA A 42 -7.70 19.92 -40.68
N ASN A 43 -6.38 19.89 -40.89
CA ASN A 43 -5.48 18.95 -40.21
C ASN A 43 -4.68 19.64 -39.10
N ASP A 44 -5.30 20.65 -38.47
CA ASP A 44 -4.86 21.20 -37.19
C ASP A 44 -5.14 20.15 -36.10
N HIS A 45 -4.40 19.04 -36.18
CA HIS A 45 -4.21 18.15 -35.05
C HIS A 45 -3.70 19.06 -33.95
N HIS A 46 -4.57 19.43 -33.01
CA HIS A 46 -4.18 20.15 -31.82
C HIS A 46 -3.25 19.25 -31.01
N HIS A 47 -1.98 19.24 -31.37
CA HIS A 47 -0.92 18.61 -30.61
C HIS A 47 -1.00 19.20 -29.20
N PHE A 48 -0.99 18.32 -28.20
CA PHE A 48 -1.02 18.73 -26.81
C PHE A 48 0.25 19.52 -26.53
N ARG A 49 0.17 20.87 -26.60
CA ARG A 49 1.31 21.82 -26.59
C ARG A 49 2.30 21.61 -25.44
N PHE A 50 1.85 20.95 -24.37
CA PHE A 50 2.71 20.55 -23.27
C PHE A 50 3.81 19.56 -23.69
N LEU A 51 3.56 18.67 -24.65
CA LEU A 51 4.56 17.72 -25.16
C LEU A 51 5.59 18.38 -26.09
N ASP A 52 5.31 19.59 -26.57
CA ASP A 52 6.26 20.39 -27.36
C ASP A 52 7.37 20.99 -26.47
N LEU A 53 7.18 21.00 -25.15
CA LEU A 53 8.20 21.42 -24.20
C LEU A 53 9.37 20.41 -24.18
N PRO A 54 10.62 20.85 -24.03
CA PRO A 54 11.75 19.97 -23.73
C PRO A 54 11.49 19.07 -22.51
N ALA A 55 12.02 17.84 -22.54
CA ALA A 55 11.77 16.84 -21.50
C ALA A 55 12.19 17.32 -20.11
N GLU A 56 13.24 18.14 -20.01
CA GLU A 56 13.73 18.73 -18.77
C GLU A 56 12.69 19.65 -18.12
N LEU A 57 12.00 20.46 -18.93
CA LEU A 57 10.94 21.33 -18.45
C LEU A 57 9.71 20.53 -18.04
N ARG A 58 9.36 19.49 -18.80
CA ARG A 58 8.26 18.57 -18.42
C ARG A 58 8.55 17.88 -17.09
N ASN A 59 9.75 17.33 -16.93
CA ASN A 59 10.20 16.69 -15.69
C ASN A 59 10.13 17.66 -14.50
N ARG A 60 10.53 18.91 -14.69
CA ARG A 60 10.43 19.92 -13.64
C ARG A 60 8.97 20.23 -13.26
N ILE A 61 8.08 20.30 -14.25
CA ILE A 61 6.64 20.46 -14.01
C ILE A 61 6.07 19.24 -13.27
N TYR A 62 6.49 18.03 -13.64
CA TYR A 62 6.13 16.79 -12.97
C TYR A 62 6.56 16.77 -11.50
N SER A 63 7.81 17.13 -11.20
CA SER A 63 8.30 17.29 -9.83
C SER A 63 7.42 18.28 -9.07
N TYR A 64 7.11 19.47 -9.60
CA TYR A 64 6.22 20.43 -8.92
C TYR A 64 4.78 19.91 -8.72
N ALA A 65 4.22 19.19 -9.70
CA ALA A 65 2.87 18.65 -9.63
C ALA A 65 2.73 17.49 -8.62
N THR A 66 3.84 16.81 -8.33
CA THR A 66 3.86 15.61 -7.47
C THR A 66 4.61 15.80 -6.15
N ALA A 67 5.35 16.90 -5.98
CA ALA A 67 6.22 17.14 -4.84
C ALA A 67 5.52 16.99 -3.49
N ARG A 68 6.22 16.31 -2.57
CA ARG A 68 5.97 16.27 -1.12
C ARG A 68 4.64 15.67 -0.72
N LYS A 69 4.09 14.76 -1.52
CA LYS A 69 2.93 13.98 -1.09
C LYS A 69 3.46 12.75 -0.36
N SER A 70 3.31 12.72 0.96
CA SER A 70 3.35 11.46 1.69
C SER A 70 2.16 10.62 1.24
N GLY A 71 2.42 9.50 0.58
CA GLY A 71 1.37 8.63 0.06
C GLY A 71 1.39 7.29 0.76
N ASP A 72 0.23 6.78 1.14
CA ASP A 72 0.08 5.37 1.45
C ASP A 72 0.27 4.55 0.16
N LEU A 73 1.25 3.65 0.16
CA LEU A 73 1.50 2.75 -0.97
C LEU A 73 0.43 1.66 -1.04
N GLY A 74 -0.20 1.29 0.08
CA GLY A 74 -1.28 0.31 0.16
C GLY A 74 -2.49 0.70 -0.67
N GLY A 75 -2.90 1.96 -0.56
CA GLY A 75 -3.98 2.60 -1.32
C GLY A 75 -3.53 3.43 -2.54
N PHE A 76 -2.32 3.20 -3.08
CA PHE A 76 -1.77 4.05 -4.14
C PHE A 76 -2.71 4.17 -5.36
N ARG A 77 -2.93 5.40 -5.82
CA ARG A 77 -3.69 5.69 -7.04
C ARG A 77 -2.84 6.46 -8.02
N ILE A 78 -2.91 6.11 -9.31
CA ILE A 78 -2.27 6.88 -10.37
C ILE A 78 -2.82 8.31 -10.34
N PRO A 79 -1.98 9.35 -10.17
CA PRO A 79 -2.44 10.73 -10.19
C PRO A 79 -3.13 11.07 -11.51
N GLY A 80 -4.17 11.91 -11.47
CA GLY A 80 -4.94 12.28 -12.67
C GLY A 80 -4.06 12.75 -13.85
N ILE A 81 -2.98 13.48 -13.59
CA ILE A 81 -2.03 13.93 -14.62
C ILE A 81 -1.36 12.75 -15.38
N ALA A 82 -1.07 11.63 -14.72
CA ALA A 82 -0.55 10.41 -15.37
C ALA A 82 -1.64 9.61 -16.09
N GLN A 83 -2.91 9.98 -15.94
CA GLN A 83 -4.01 9.34 -16.67
C GLN A 83 -4.23 9.96 -18.05
N VAL A 84 -3.71 11.18 -18.30
CA VAL A 84 -3.93 11.95 -19.53
C VAL A 84 -3.32 11.29 -20.76
N SER A 85 -2.09 10.78 -20.66
CA SER A 85 -1.45 10.06 -21.77
C SER A 85 -0.43 9.02 -21.29
N LYS A 86 -0.16 8.01 -22.13
CA LYS A 86 0.85 6.97 -21.84
C LYS A 86 2.26 7.57 -21.74
N GLN A 87 2.57 8.58 -22.54
CA GLN A 87 3.87 9.26 -22.49
C GLN A 87 4.06 9.99 -21.17
N ILE A 88 3.08 10.82 -20.78
CA ILE A 88 3.13 11.56 -19.51
C ILE A 88 3.24 10.59 -18.34
N ARG A 89 2.52 9.46 -18.38
CA ARG A 89 2.63 8.42 -17.35
C ARG A 89 4.05 7.87 -17.23
N LYS A 90 4.68 7.53 -18.35
CA LYS A 90 6.05 6.98 -18.40
C LYS A 90 7.09 7.96 -17.89
N GLU A 91 6.91 9.26 -18.16
CA GLU A 91 7.82 10.30 -17.69
C GLU A 91 7.56 10.66 -16.21
N LEU A 92 6.29 10.72 -15.78
CA LEU A 92 5.89 11.16 -14.43
C LEU A 92 6.17 10.12 -13.34
N LEU A 93 5.79 8.85 -13.57
CA LEU A 93 5.81 7.84 -12.50
C LEU A 93 7.20 7.63 -11.88
N PRO A 94 8.30 7.54 -12.67
CA PRO A 94 9.64 7.42 -12.09
C PRO A 94 10.01 8.61 -11.18
N ILE A 95 9.63 9.83 -11.57
CA ILE A 95 9.86 11.04 -10.76
C ILE A 95 9.05 10.95 -9.47
N LEU A 96 7.77 10.58 -9.58
CA LEU A 96 6.88 10.44 -8.44
C LEU A 96 7.40 9.43 -7.42
N PHE A 97 7.88 8.25 -7.84
CA PHE A 97 8.41 7.22 -6.95
C PHE A 97 9.78 7.59 -6.35
N ALA A 98 10.59 8.34 -7.10
CA ALA A 98 11.92 8.77 -6.66
C ALA A 98 11.90 9.97 -5.70
N GLU A 99 10.94 10.89 -5.83
CA GLU A 99 10.94 12.15 -5.07
C GLU A 99 9.99 12.16 -3.87
N ASN A 100 8.98 11.28 -3.82
CA ASN A 100 8.01 11.25 -2.72
C ASN A 100 8.37 10.24 -1.64
N ILE A 101 7.74 10.43 -0.48
CA ILE A 101 7.80 9.51 0.67
C ILE A 101 6.58 8.61 0.60
N PHE A 102 6.79 7.30 0.58
CA PHE A 102 5.71 6.32 0.62
C PHE A 102 5.69 5.59 1.93
N LEU A 103 4.50 5.50 2.52
CA LEU A 103 4.23 4.67 3.68
C LEU A 103 3.87 3.27 3.22
N CYS A 104 4.50 2.27 3.82
CA CYS A 104 4.25 0.86 3.61
C CYS A 104 3.83 0.25 4.93
N GLN A 105 2.59 -0.22 5.01
CA GLN A 105 2.11 -0.96 6.17
C GLN A 105 2.58 -2.42 6.05
N VAL A 106 3.25 -2.91 7.09
CA VAL A 106 3.71 -4.30 7.16
C VAL A 106 3.26 -4.94 8.46
N SER A 107 2.63 -6.10 8.33
CA SER A 107 2.35 -6.94 9.47
C SER A 107 3.59 -7.78 9.84
N SER A 108 3.86 -7.88 11.13
CA SER A 108 4.90 -8.70 11.74
C SER A 108 4.26 -9.67 12.73
N ASP A 109 4.92 -10.78 13.00
CA ASP A 109 4.51 -11.77 13.98
C ASP A 109 5.33 -11.64 15.28
N LEU A 110 5.41 -10.43 15.82
CA LEU A 110 6.16 -10.05 17.03
C LEU A 110 5.73 -10.84 18.28
N LEU A 111 4.50 -11.37 18.32
CA LEU A 111 4.04 -12.25 19.40
C LEU A 111 4.57 -13.69 19.30
N THR A 112 5.16 -14.07 18.17
CA THR A 112 5.64 -15.43 17.92
C THR A 112 6.67 -15.91 18.93
N PRO A 113 7.72 -15.12 19.26
CA PRO A 113 8.72 -15.55 20.24
C PRO A 113 8.09 -15.80 21.61
N HIS A 114 7.14 -14.96 22.02
CA HIS A 114 6.40 -15.16 23.27
C HIS A 114 5.67 -16.51 23.29
N TYR A 115 4.90 -16.84 22.26
CA TYR A 115 4.17 -18.11 22.21
C TYR A 115 5.09 -19.34 22.20
N ARG A 116 6.27 -19.24 21.57
CA ARG A 116 7.28 -20.31 21.60
C ARG A 116 7.82 -20.52 23.01
N ARG A 117 8.23 -19.45 23.68
CA ARG A 117 8.78 -19.49 25.06
C ARG A 117 7.81 -20.13 26.06
N HIS A 118 6.51 -19.94 25.88
CA HIS A 118 5.48 -20.40 26.82
C HIS A 118 4.72 -21.67 26.37
N GLY A 119 5.11 -22.30 25.25
CA GLY A 119 4.57 -23.59 24.83
C GLY A 119 3.07 -23.59 24.50
N ASN A 120 2.49 -22.43 24.18
CA ASN A 120 1.07 -22.29 23.87
C ASN A 120 0.90 -21.57 22.54
N PRO A 121 1.13 -22.24 21.39
CA PRO A 121 0.77 -21.67 20.11
C PRO A 121 -0.75 -21.55 20.08
N CYS A 122 -1.27 -20.35 20.36
CA CYS A 122 -2.68 -20.08 20.22
C CYS A 122 -3.10 -20.44 18.78
N ARG A 123 -4.34 -20.90 18.60
CA ARG A 123 -4.86 -21.20 17.25
C ARG A 123 -4.75 -19.99 16.31
N ASP A 124 -4.73 -18.79 16.89
CA ASP A 124 -4.55 -17.51 16.22
C ASP A 124 -3.13 -17.38 15.62
N TYR A 125 -2.09 -17.94 16.24
CA TYR A 125 -0.70 -17.87 15.76
C TYR A 125 -0.53 -18.40 14.32
N GLN A 126 -1.13 -19.56 14.01
CA GLN A 126 -1.03 -20.12 12.66
C GLN A 126 -1.74 -19.26 11.62
N ARG A 127 -2.79 -18.53 12.02
CA ARG A 127 -3.53 -17.62 11.13
C ARG A 127 -2.75 -16.35 10.86
N THR A 128 -2.27 -15.71 11.91
CA THR A 128 -1.58 -14.41 11.83
C THR A 128 -0.24 -14.52 11.09
N ARG A 129 0.45 -15.66 11.24
CA ARG A 129 1.65 -16.01 10.47
C ARG A 129 1.46 -15.95 8.95
N GLY A 130 0.25 -16.24 8.47
CA GLY A 130 -0.09 -16.13 7.05
C GLY A 130 -0.02 -14.70 6.52
N PHE A 131 -0.09 -13.69 7.39
CA PHE A 131 -0.04 -12.28 7.02
C PHE A 131 1.35 -11.67 7.26
N ALA A 132 2.07 -12.14 8.28
CA ALA A 132 3.37 -11.60 8.64
C ALA A 132 4.40 -11.57 7.48
N GLY A 133 5.17 -10.49 7.44
CA GLY A 133 6.16 -10.21 6.41
C GLY A 133 5.56 -9.83 5.05
N LYS A 134 4.28 -9.47 5.00
CA LYS A 134 3.61 -9.01 3.78
C LYS A 134 3.31 -7.52 3.85
N LEU A 135 3.49 -6.87 2.70
CA LEU A 135 3.02 -5.51 2.45
C LEU A 135 1.50 -5.54 2.28
N ASP A 136 0.80 -4.64 2.97
CA ASP A 136 -0.65 -4.48 2.83
C ASP A 136 -0.97 -3.65 1.57
N PHE A 137 -0.96 -4.32 0.42
CA PHE A 137 -1.36 -3.71 -0.86
C PHE A 137 -2.78 -4.10 -1.22
N GLN A 138 -3.55 -3.12 -1.68
CA GLN A 138 -4.74 -3.45 -2.46
C GLN A 138 -4.32 -4.22 -3.72
N GLY A 139 -5.02 -5.31 -4.06
CA GLY A 139 -4.65 -6.17 -5.19
C GLY A 139 -4.49 -5.41 -6.52
N VAL A 140 -5.31 -4.37 -6.72
CA VAL A 140 -5.22 -3.47 -7.88
C VAL A 140 -3.88 -2.72 -7.93
N VAL A 141 -3.37 -2.28 -6.78
CA VAL A 141 -2.08 -1.60 -6.67
C VAL A 141 -0.95 -2.56 -6.99
N SER A 142 -1.02 -3.81 -6.52
CA SER A 142 -0.01 -4.81 -6.85
C SER A 142 0.09 -5.05 -8.35
N VAL A 143 -1.04 -5.18 -9.06
CA VAL A 143 -1.04 -5.36 -10.53
C VAL A 143 -0.46 -4.13 -11.22
N LEU A 144 -0.82 -2.94 -10.75
CA LEU A 144 -0.36 -1.67 -11.30
C LEU A 144 1.14 -1.49 -11.17
N LEU A 145 1.69 -1.72 -9.99
CA LEU A 145 3.12 -1.64 -9.72
C LEU A 145 3.91 -2.76 -10.41
N GLN A 146 3.32 -3.95 -10.60
CA GLN A 146 3.94 -5.04 -11.36
C GLN A 146 3.98 -4.76 -12.88
N SER A 147 2.98 -4.05 -13.39
CA SER A 147 2.90 -3.68 -14.82
C SER A 147 3.86 -2.57 -15.22
N ALA A 148 4.36 -1.81 -14.25
CA ALA A 148 5.43 -0.87 -14.47
C ALA A 148 6.72 -1.70 -14.58
N ASP A 149 7.24 -1.87 -15.80
CA ASP A 149 8.52 -2.57 -16.08
C ASP A 149 9.51 -2.23 -14.96
N GLY A 150 9.99 -3.23 -14.19
CA GLY A 150 10.46 -3.08 -12.80
C GLY A 150 11.52 -2.01 -12.48
N GLU A 151 12.12 -1.39 -13.50
CA GLU A 151 12.98 -0.20 -13.38
C GLU A 151 12.21 1.13 -13.27
N SER A 152 10.93 1.14 -13.59
CA SER A 152 10.08 2.35 -13.67
C SER A 152 9.59 2.82 -12.30
N ALA A 153 9.55 1.91 -11.32
CA ALA A 153 9.11 2.17 -9.96
C ALA A 153 10.26 1.95 -8.97
N LEU A 154 11.23 2.88 -9.00
CA LEU A 154 12.31 2.94 -8.02
C LEU A 154 11.91 3.86 -6.87
N PHE A 155 11.71 3.27 -5.71
CA PHE A 155 11.38 3.99 -4.49
C PHE A 155 12.66 4.44 -3.79
N ARG A 156 12.74 5.72 -3.43
CA ARG A 156 13.90 6.27 -2.71
C ARG A 156 13.61 6.68 -1.29
N ASN A 157 12.36 6.99 -0.95
CA ASN A 157 11.98 7.36 0.40
C ASN A 157 10.77 6.50 0.81
N ILE A 158 11.03 5.52 1.66
CA ILE A 158 10.03 4.59 2.16
C ILE A 158 10.02 4.64 3.67
N THR A 159 8.83 4.64 4.25
CA THR A 159 8.62 4.37 5.67
C THR A 159 7.87 3.06 5.79
N PHE A 160 8.43 2.08 6.47
CA PHE A 160 7.72 0.87 6.88
C PHE A 160 7.09 1.11 8.25
N GLN A 161 5.76 1.13 8.29
CA GLN A 161 5.01 1.16 9.54
C GLN A 161 4.66 -0.28 9.92
N VAL A 162 5.25 -0.76 11.02
CA VAL A 162 5.18 -2.18 11.39
C VAL A 162 4.19 -2.39 12.52
N TYR A 163 3.25 -3.32 12.32
CA TYR A 163 2.21 -3.66 13.30
C TYR A 163 2.13 -5.19 13.50
N GLU A 164 1.48 -5.63 14.56
CA GLU A 164 1.30 -7.06 14.85
C GLU A 164 0.20 -7.65 13.97
N ALA A 165 0.48 -8.78 13.32
CA ALA A 165 -0.39 -9.44 12.36
C ALA A 165 -1.73 -9.87 12.96
N HIS A 166 -1.80 -10.13 14.27
CA HIS A 166 -3.05 -10.38 14.97
C HIS A 166 -4.08 -9.25 14.83
N VAL A 167 -3.63 -8.00 14.71
CA VAL A 167 -4.53 -6.86 14.51
C VAL A 167 -5.27 -6.98 13.17
N HIS A 168 -4.64 -7.60 12.16
CA HIS A 168 -5.23 -7.77 10.84
C HIS A 168 -6.35 -8.82 10.83
N ASP A 169 -6.14 -9.97 11.51
CA ASP A 169 -7.07 -11.11 11.48
C ASP A 169 -8.43 -10.78 12.13
N THR A 170 -8.42 -10.02 13.24
CA THR A 170 -9.65 -9.62 13.93
C THR A 170 -10.59 -8.80 13.07
N HIS A 171 -10.06 -7.99 12.15
CA HIS A 171 -10.88 -7.06 11.36
C HIS A 171 -11.36 -7.62 10.03
N VAL A 172 -10.60 -8.53 9.42
CA VAL A 172 -11.07 -9.30 8.26
C VAL A 172 -12.30 -10.15 8.64
N HIS A 173 -12.34 -10.65 9.88
CA HIS A 173 -13.45 -11.47 10.37
C HIS A 173 -14.73 -10.68 10.69
N ASP A 174 -14.62 -9.40 11.08
CA ASP A 174 -15.79 -8.56 11.39
C ASP A 174 -16.51 -8.01 10.15
N GLY A 175 -16.10 -8.41 8.94
CA GLY A 175 -16.74 -7.98 7.68
C GLY A 175 -16.54 -6.51 7.33
N VAL A 176 -15.74 -5.79 8.13
CA VAL A 176 -15.38 -4.41 7.85
C VAL A 176 -14.24 -4.45 6.83
N HIS A 177 -14.58 -4.22 5.56
CA HIS A 177 -13.62 -4.20 4.47
C HIS A 177 -12.43 -3.29 4.79
N LEU A 178 -11.20 -3.80 4.62
CA LEU A 178 -9.93 -3.08 4.79
C LEU A 178 -9.94 -1.67 4.14
N THR A 179 -10.70 -1.51 3.06
CA THR A 179 -10.87 -0.23 2.35
C THR A 179 -11.57 0.87 3.15
N GLN A 180 -12.48 0.55 4.07
CA GLN A 180 -13.11 1.51 4.99
C GLN A 180 -12.19 1.87 6.17
N TRP A 181 -11.27 0.97 6.54
CA TRP A 181 -10.33 1.16 7.65
C TRP A 181 -9.19 2.13 7.35
N HIS A 182 -8.63 2.09 6.13
CA HIS A 182 -7.58 3.04 5.73
C HIS A 182 -7.99 4.52 5.86
N GLN A 183 -9.30 4.81 5.98
CA GLN A 183 -9.82 6.16 6.15
C GLN A 183 -9.96 6.60 7.61
N HIS A 184 -9.99 5.69 8.60
CA HIS A 184 -10.42 6.02 9.96
C HIS A 184 -9.43 5.70 11.08
N GLN A 185 -8.39 4.89 10.87
CA GLN A 185 -7.39 4.66 11.91
C GLN A 185 -5.98 4.59 11.34
N HIS A 186 -5.14 5.52 11.82
CA HIS A 186 -3.70 5.29 11.88
C HIS A 186 -3.51 4.02 12.71
N PHE A 187 -3.18 2.89 12.07
CA PHE A 187 -2.61 1.79 12.82
C PHE A 187 -1.37 2.36 13.48
N TYR A 188 -1.41 2.51 14.80
CA TYR A 188 -0.21 2.82 15.52
C TYR A 188 0.67 1.57 15.39
N GLY A 189 1.65 1.62 14.48
CA GLY A 189 2.70 0.61 14.42
C GLY A 189 3.45 0.59 15.74
N PHE A 190 4.33 -0.38 15.97
CA PHE A 190 5.24 -0.34 17.13
C PHE A 190 6.43 0.58 16.87
N PHE A 191 6.86 0.64 15.60
CA PHE A 191 7.94 1.49 15.13
C PHE A 191 7.74 1.78 13.64
N ASP A 192 8.40 2.83 13.20
CA ASP A 192 8.54 3.19 11.81
C ASP A 192 10.01 3.01 11.38
N LEU A 193 10.26 2.22 10.34
CA LEU A 193 11.60 2.08 9.72
C LEU A 193 11.65 2.95 8.46
N HIS A 194 12.45 4.01 8.51
CA HIS A 194 12.65 4.93 7.39
C HIS A 194 13.87 4.53 6.58
N LEU A 195 13.66 4.38 5.26
CA LEU A 195 14.69 4.11 4.27
C LEU A 195 14.74 5.29 3.30
N ALA A 196 15.84 6.02 3.28
CA ALA A 196 16.05 7.18 2.40
C ALA A 196 17.31 7.00 1.55
N VAL A 197 17.18 7.11 0.23
CA VAL A 197 18.29 6.96 -0.71
C VAL A 197 18.75 8.34 -1.19
N ALA A 198 19.94 8.75 -0.75
CA ALA A 198 20.59 9.99 -1.16
C ALA A 198 21.82 9.67 -2.02
N GLY A 199 21.71 9.89 -3.33
CA GLY A 199 22.76 9.52 -4.28
C GLY A 199 22.89 7.99 -4.39
N LYS A 200 23.99 7.44 -3.89
CA LYS A 200 24.28 5.99 -3.86
C LYS A 200 24.30 5.40 -2.44
N LYS A 201 23.91 6.18 -1.44
CA LYS A 201 23.93 5.77 -0.04
C LYS A 201 22.52 5.64 0.49
N LEU A 202 22.26 4.56 1.21
CA LEU A 202 21.05 4.34 1.99
C LEU A 202 21.26 4.91 3.39
N ASP A 203 20.40 5.85 3.75
CA ASP A 203 20.18 6.29 5.12
C ASP A 203 19.02 5.49 5.73
N ILE A 204 19.21 5.07 6.97
CA ILE A 204 18.26 4.24 7.70
C ILE A 204 18.08 4.86 9.08
N SER A 205 16.83 5.12 9.44
CA SER A 205 16.46 5.52 10.80
C SER A 205 15.24 4.75 11.27
N VAL A 206 15.14 4.59 12.59
CA VAL A 206 14.02 3.93 13.26
C VAL A 206 13.40 4.93 14.21
N GLU A 207 12.09 5.12 14.12
CA GLU A 207 11.32 5.94 15.04
C GLU A 207 10.39 5.04 15.87
N GLU A 208 10.50 5.12 17.19
CA GLU A 208 9.58 4.42 18.09
C GLU A 208 8.25 5.18 18.14
N THR A 209 7.13 4.47 17.95
CA THR A 209 5.81 5.08 18.08
C THR A 209 5.34 5.01 19.53
N PRO A 210 4.26 5.71 19.93
CA PRO A 210 3.70 5.58 21.26
C PRO A 210 3.25 4.18 21.69
N LEU A 211 3.14 3.20 20.77
CA LEU A 211 2.84 1.79 21.12
C LEU A 211 4.08 0.93 21.34
N HIS A 212 5.27 1.47 21.11
CA HIS A 212 6.50 0.75 21.38
C HIS A 212 6.58 0.35 22.87
N PRO A 213 6.96 -0.90 23.22
CA PRO A 213 6.99 -1.37 24.61
C PRO A 213 7.89 -0.56 25.56
N ARG A 214 8.85 0.21 25.02
CA ARG A 214 9.68 1.13 25.82
C ARG A 214 8.88 2.32 26.35
N HIS A 215 7.85 2.77 25.63
CA HIS A 215 6.91 3.74 26.15
C HIS A 215 5.92 2.99 27.02
N ARG A 216 5.91 3.26 28.33
CA ARG A 216 4.89 2.72 29.23
C ARG A 216 3.52 3.23 28.77
N CYS A 217 2.83 2.45 27.93
CA CYS A 217 1.49 2.79 27.52
C CYS A 217 0.54 2.64 28.71
N ASP A 218 -0.50 3.46 28.72
CA ASP A 218 -1.59 3.34 29.68
C ASP A 218 -2.26 1.96 29.53
N GLU A 219 -2.19 1.13 30.58
CA GLU A 219 -2.75 -0.23 30.63
C GLU A 219 -4.27 -0.26 30.38
N ASN A 220 -4.95 0.90 30.41
CA ASN A 220 -6.38 1.03 30.21
C ASN A 220 -6.85 0.87 28.75
N LEU A 221 -5.96 0.82 27.75
CA LEU A 221 -6.36 0.55 26.37
C LEU A 221 -6.58 -0.96 26.14
N PRO A 222 -7.81 -1.43 25.82
CA PRO A 222 -8.11 -2.85 25.67
C PRO A 222 -7.25 -3.57 24.62
N LEU A 223 -6.84 -2.86 23.57
CA LEU A 223 -5.97 -3.36 22.51
C LEU A 223 -4.54 -3.66 23.00
N LEU A 224 -4.12 -3.09 24.14
CA LEU A 224 -2.75 -3.23 24.65
C LEU A 224 -2.53 -4.41 25.58
N ARG A 225 -3.58 -5.11 26.02
CA ARG A 225 -3.41 -6.27 26.93
C ARG A 225 -2.55 -7.39 26.33
N ARG A 226 -2.48 -7.48 25.00
CA ARG A 226 -1.61 -8.44 24.31
C ARG A 226 -0.28 -7.81 23.87
N THR A 227 -0.21 -6.49 23.67
CA THR A 227 1.05 -5.83 23.29
C THR A 227 2.07 -5.86 24.42
N THR A 228 1.62 -5.95 25.69
CA THR A 228 2.50 -6.19 26.84
C THR A 228 3.28 -7.52 26.78
N LEU A 229 2.86 -8.44 25.90
CA LEU A 229 3.57 -9.70 25.69
C LEU A 229 4.77 -9.55 24.74
N ILE A 230 4.74 -8.52 23.89
CA ILE A 230 5.83 -8.22 22.95
C ILE A 230 6.97 -7.61 23.76
N GLN A 231 8.15 -8.24 23.70
CA GLN A 231 9.33 -7.73 24.36
C GLN A 231 10.07 -6.75 23.45
N VAL A 232 10.84 -5.85 24.05
CA VAL A 232 11.67 -4.87 23.31
C VAL A 232 12.68 -5.60 22.42
N GLU A 233 13.24 -6.69 22.92
CA GLU A 233 14.22 -7.52 22.22
C GLU A 233 13.63 -8.17 20.97
N ASP A 234 12.34 -8.52 20.99
CA ASP A 234 11.64 -9.09 19.83
C ASP A 234 11.50 -8.05 18.71
N ILE A 235 11.26 -6.78 19.08
CA ILE A 235 11.21 -5.67 18.12
C ILE A 235 12.60 -5.37 17.58
N ASP A 236 13.60 -5.25 18.44
CA ASP A 236 14.99 -4.98 18.04
C ASP A 236 15.49 -6.07 17.07
N GLU A 237 15.19 -7.35 17.33
CA GLU A 237 15.54 -8.45 16.41
C GLU A 237 14.86 -8.30 15.04
N ALA A 238 13.57 -7.98 15.00
CA ALA A 238 12.84 -7.79 13.75
C ALA A 238 13.36 -6.58 12.95
N VAL A 239 13.69 -5.49 13.64
CA VAL A 239 14.31 -4.29 13.05
C VAL A 239 15.68 -4.62 12.48
N ASP A 240 16.56 -5.27 13.25
CA ASP A 240 17.91 -5.61 12.82
C ASP A 240 17.92 -6.51 11.58
N ARG A 241 17.01 -7.49 11.52
CA ARG A 241 16.84 -8.32 10.31
C ARG A 241 16.42 -7.50 9.09
N ALA A 242 15.41 -6.64 9.23
CA ALA A 242 14.95 -5.80 8.13
C ALA A 242 16.05 -4.83 7.66
N ILE A 243 16.81 -4.26 8.59
CA ILE A 243 17.98 -3.41 8.30
C ILE A 243 19.04 -4.22 7.55
N GLN A 244 19.36 -5.43 7.99
CA GLN A 244 20.33 -6.29 7.33
C GLN A 244 19.92 -6.60 5.88
N VAL A 245 18.63 -6.90 5.64
CA VAL A 245 18.10 -7.10 4.29
C VAL A 245 18.22 -5.82 3.45
N ALA A 246 17.83 -4.66 4.00
CA ALA A 246 17.93 -3.38 3.30
C ALA A 246 19.38 -3.03 2.92
N ARG A 247 20.35 -3.29 3.82
CA ARG A 247 21.79 -3.12 3.54
C ARG A 247 22.30 -4.11 2.51
N GLY A 248 21.80 -5.34 2.51
CA GLY A 248 22.09 -6.33 1.46
C GLY A 248 21.62 -5.87 0.08
N ILE A 249 20.46 -5.21 -0.01
CA ILE A 249 19.94 -4.61 -1.23
C ILE A 249 20.79 -3.41 -1.67
N GLU A 250 21.17 -2.53 -0.75
CA GLU A 250 22.05 -1.38 -1.02
C GLU A 250 23.39 -1.82 -1.63
N GLY A 251 23.95 -2.94 -1.17
CA GLY A 251 25.23 -3.48 -1.65
C GLY A 251 25.21 -4.04 -3.08
N ARG A 252 24.04 -4.08 -3.75
CA ARG A 252 23.92 -4.57 -5.13
C ARG A 252 24.48 -3.54 -6.13
N ASP A 253 25.16 -4.02 -7.16
CA ASP A 253 25.69 -3.16 -8.22
C ASP A 253 24.59 -2.33 -8.89
N GLY A 254 24.83 -1.03 -9.00
CA GLY A 254 23.88 -0.11 -9.64
C GLY A 254 22.66 0.25 -8.78
N PHE A 255 22.69 0.02 -7.47
CA PHE A 255 21.63 0.45 -6.56
C PHE A 255 21.31 1.96 -6.70
N LYS A 256 20.04 2.26 -6.97
CA LYS A 256 19.50 3.62 -7.19
C LYS A 256 18.23 3.89 -6.37
N GLY A 257 17.76 2.89 -5.63
CA GLY A 257 16.44 2.83 -5.01
C GLY A 257 15.96 1.39 -4.90
N PHE A 258 14.86 1.21 -4.20
CA PHE A 258 14.21 -0.08 -3.99
C PHE A 258 13.20 -0.33 -5.12
N THR A 259 13.18 -1.54 -5.66
CA THR A 259 12.07 -2.04 -6.48
C THR A 259 10.95 -2.56 -5.58
N LEU A 260 9.76 -2.84 -6.14
CA LEU A 260 8.69 -3.50 -5.39
C LEU A 260 9.12 -4.86 -4.81
N LYS A 261 9.98 -5.59 -5.51
CA LYS A 261 10.53 -6.86 -5.04
C LYS A 261 11.39 -6.65 -3.80
N ASP A 262 12.24 -5.63 -3.83
CA ASP A 262 13.12 -5.29 -2.70
C ASP A 262 12.31 -4.87 -1.48
N LEU A 263 11.22 -4.09 -1.67
CA LEU A 263 10.33 -3.74 -0.56
C LEU A 263 9.68 -4.97 0.08
N LYS A 264 9.29 -5.96 -0.74
CA LYS A 264 8.76 -7.25 -0.23
C LYS A 264 9.82 -8.04 0.53
N GLU A 265 11.06 -7.99 0.07
CA GLU A 265 12.20 -8.63 0.74
C GLU A 265 12.47 -8.00 2.11
N VAL A 266 12.48 -6.66 2.20
CA VAL A 266 12.60 -5.94 3.48
C VAL A 266 11.40 -6.25 4.38
N ALA A 267 10.18 -6.22 3.84
CA ALA A 267 8.97 -6.56 4.59
C ALA A 267 9.06 -7.96 5.21
N TRP A 268 9.60 -8.93 4.46
CA TRP A 268 9.82 -10.29 4.95
C TRP A 268 10.81 -10.37 6.12
N GLY A 269 11.75 -9.44 6.23
CA GLY A 269 12.67 -9.34 7.37
C GLY A 269 11.98 -9.14 8.72
N PHE A 270 10.76 -8.58 8.70
CA PHE A 270 9.93 -8.43 9.91
C PHE A 270 9.21 -9.72 10.33
N ARG A 271 9.35 -10.83 9.60
CA ARG A 271 8.78 -12.12 9.95
C ARG A 271 9.78 -13.00 10.69
N PHE A 272 9.36 -13.66 11.76
CA PHE A 272 10.19 -14.63 12.48
C PHE A 272 10.30 -15.97 11.75
N PRO A 273 11.51 -16.55 11.63
CA PRO A 273 11.74 -17.81 10.91
C PRO A 273 11.08 -18.99 11.61
N ASP A 274 10.71 -20.02 10.86
CA ASP A 274 10.43 -21.35 11.43
C ASP A 274 11.74 -21.96 11.96
N GLU A 275 11.69 -22.53 13.16
CA GLU A 275 12.74 -23.41 13.68
C GLU A 275 12.57 -24.84 13.15
#